data_AF-A0A6B2STP6-F1
#
_entry.id   AF-A0A6B2STP6-F1
#
_cell.length_a   1.000
_cell.length_b   1.000
_cell.length_c   1.000
_cell.angle_alpha   90.00
_cell.angle_beta   90.00
_cell.angle_gamma   90.00
#
_symmetry.space_group_name_H-M   'P 1'
#
loop_
_entity.id
_entity.type
_entity.pdbx_description
1 polymer ?
#
loop_
_entity_poly.entity_id
_entity_poly.type
_entity_poly.pdbx_seq_one_letter_code
_entity_poly.pdbx_strand_id
1 'polypeptide(L)'
;ARFAQTASALRAKAVEDTAFYRHAPLLSAAEVGGAPERPAVPVEEFHAYCARVQRDWPYSGTVLTTHDTKRSADVRAGISVLTQCPGRWADLLAEVTEQTSRTGGTGAPDPQLAWAAWQTAVGFGFPYDQRLQNALLKHVREAGLHTSWTEQNEAYEKAVAAFVEAGPCGPPLYAVASFAREMDAHVRANVLGAALLHLTMPGVPDVYQGTEGEYRALVDPDNRRPARFQPHVLERLDSQRERWDLSEEKLALTAAALRLRGRRPELFGGAATY
;
A
#
# COMPACT_ATOMS: atom_id res chain seq x y z
N ALA A 1 17.00 31.32 -3.46
CA ALA A 1 15.54 31.16 -3.66
C ALA A 1 15.21 30.25 -4.84
N ARG A 2 15.53 30.63 -6.10
CA ARG A 2 15.16 29.84 -7.30
C ARG A 2 15.64 28.37 -7.27
N PHE A 3 16.88 28.13 -6.85
CA PHE A 3 17.41 26.76 -6.73
C PHE A 3 16.56 25.87 -5.81
N ALA A 4 16.20 26.36 -4.62
CA ALA A 4 15.41 25.58 -3.66
C ALA A 4 14.00 25.24 -4.17
N GLN A 5 13.38 26.15 -4.93
CA GLN A 5 12.07 25.93 -5.55
C GLN A 5 12.14 24.87 -6.67
N THR A 6 13.21 24.85 -7.44
CA THR A 6 13.40 23.85 -8.52
C THR A 6 13.85 22.50 -7.97
N ALA A 7 14.70 22.48 -6.94
CA ALA A 7 15.25 21.25 -6.36
C ALA A 7 14.16 20.34 -5.77
N SER A 8 13.13 20.90 -5.12
CA SER A 8 12.02 20.11 -4.58
C SER A 8 11.20 19.43 -5.69
N ALA A 9 10.87 20.18 -6.75
CA ALA A 9 10.15 19.64 -7.90
C ALA A 9 10.97 18.57 -8.64
N LEU A 10 12.28 18.80 -8.81
CA LEU A 10 13.19 17.83 -9.41
C LEU A 10 13.26 16.55 -8.58
N ARG A 11 13.37 16.65 -7.24
CA ARG A 11 13.40 15.48 -6.35
C ARG A 11 12.10 14.69 -6.45
N ALA A 12 10.95 15.33 -6.38
CA ALA A 12 9.65 14.66 -6.51
C ALA A 12 9.55 13.91 -7.85
N LYS A 13 9.88 14.59 -8.97
CA LYS A 13 9.82 13.97 -10.30
C LYS A 13 10.82 12.84 -10.50
N ALA A 14 12.08 13.04 -10.14
CA ALA A 14 13.13 12.06 -10.38
C ALA A 14 13.02 10.85 -9.43
N VAL A 15 12.67 11.07 -8.16
CA VAL A 15 12.65 10.02 -7.14
C VAL A 15 11.27 9.36 -7.06
N GLU A 16 10.23 10.13 -6.75
CA GLU A 16 8.91 9.59 -6.42
C GLU A 16 8.12 9.18 -7.66
N ASP A 17 8.24 9.92 -8.76
CA ASP A 17 7.53 9.65 -10.03
C ASP A 17 8.38 8.88 -11.05
N THR A 18 9.61 8.47 -10.71
CA THR A 18 10.45 7.69 -11.64
C THR A 18 11.26 6.63 -10.92
N ALA A 19 12.17 6.99 -10.00
CA ALA A 19 13.05 6.01 -9.36
C ALA A 19 12.27 4.96 -8.55
N PHE A 20 11.19 5.33 -7.85
CA PHE A 20 10.32 4.39 -7.13
C PHE A 20 9.58 3.40 -8.04
N TYR A 21 9.33 3.77 -9.29
CA TYR A 21 8.78 2.86 -10.31
C TYR A 21 9.85 1.96 -10.94
N ARG A 22 11.13 2.28 -10.75
CA ARG A 22 12.27 1.46 -11.19
C ARG A 22 12.82 0.53 -10.10
N HIS A 23 12.74 0.96 -8.86
CA HIS A 23 13.20 0.18 -7.71
C HIS A 23 12.07 -0.71 -7.16
N ALA A 24 11.83 -1.82 -7.85
CA ALA A 24 10.76 -2.76 -7.53
C ALA A 24 11.07 -3.92 -6.55
N PRO A 25 12.23 -4.07 -5.86
CA PRO A 25 12.47 -5.22 -4.96
C PRO A 25 11.34 -5.49 -3.95
N LEU A 26 10.85 -4.42 -3.30
CA LEU A 26 9.68 -4.48 -2.43
C LEU A 26 8.86 -3.20 -2.59
N LEU A 27 7.73 -3.28 -3.30
CA LEU A 27 6.93 -2.10 -3.62
C LEU A 27 6.34 -1.42 -2.38
N SER A 28 6.06 -2.14 -1.29
CA SER A 28 5.54 -1.51 -0.06
C SER A 28 6.47 -0.45 0.54
N ALA A 29 7.77 -0.49 0.25
CA ALA A 29 8.74 0.51 0.71
C ALA A 29 8.92 1.69 -0.26
N ALA A 30 8.54 1.53 -1.53
CA ALA A 30 8.61 2.57 -2.56
C ALA A 30 7.37 3.47 -2.47
N GLU A 31 7.36 4.37 -1.49
CA GLU A 31 6.22 5.23 -1.17
C GLU A 31 6.67 6.68 -0.94
N VAL A 32 5.79 7.67 -1.17
CA VAL A 32 6.10 9.10 -1.01
C VAL A 32 6.73 9.37 0.37
N GLY A 33 7.90 10.01 0.37
CA GLY A 33 8.68 10.26 1.59
C GLY A 33 9.51 9.08 2.12
N GLY A 34 9.38 7.90 1.52
CA GLY A 34 10.12 6.68 1.87
C GLY A 34 11.55 6.60 1.32
N ALA A 35 12.27 5.59 1.79
CA ALA A 35 13.64 5.24 1.41
C ALA A 35 13.68 3.74 1.08
N PRO A 36 13.29 3.32 -0.13
CA PRO A 36 13.06 1.91 -0.45
C PRO A 36 14.32 1.05 -0.47
N GLU A 37 15.51 1.64 -0.36
CA GLU A 37 16.78 0.98 -0.12
C GLU A 37 16.92 0.46 1.33
N ARG A 38 16.10 0.95 2.28
CA ARG A 38 16.01 0.48 3.67
C ARG A 38 14.55 0.11 4.00
N PRO A 39 14.04 -1.02 3.47
CA PRO A 39 12.62 -1.38 3.54
C PRO A 39 12.15 -1.86 4.93
N ALA A 40 13.04 -1.88 5.94
CA ALA A 40 12.75 -2.31 7.29
C ALA A 40 13.30 -1.31 8.31
N VAL A 41 12.58 -1.15 9.42
CA VAL A 41 12.94 -0.27 10.53
C VAL A 41 13.04 -1.13 11.80
N PRO A 42 14.19 -1.15 12.49
CA PRO A 42 14.31 -1.78 13.80
C PRO A 42 13.38 -1.15 14.84
N VAL A 43 12.94 -1.94 15.81
CA VAL A 43 12.02 -1.50 16.86
C VAL A 43 12.61 -0.33 17.66
N GLU A 44 13.91 -0.39 17.94
CA GLU A 44 14.64 0.66 18.67
C GLU A 44 14.69 1.97 17.88
N GLU A 45 14.87 1.89 16.55
CA GLU A 45 14.88 3.06 15.66
C GLU A 45 13.49 3.71 15.60
N PHE A 46 12.42 2.92 15.60
CA PHE A 46 11.05 3.42 15.67
C PHE A 46 10.77 4.12 17.01
N HIS A 47 11.18 3.55 18.14
CA HIS A 47 11.02 4.20 19.45
C HIS A 47 11.87 5.47 19.57
N ALA A 48 13.09 5.48 19.04
CA ALA A 48 13.92 6.68 18.98
C ALA A 48 13.27 7.79 18.12
N TYR A 49 12.63 7.43 17.00
CA TYR A 49 11.83 8.35 16.20
C TYR A 49 10.68 8.95 17.01
N CYS A 50 9.91 8.12 17.71
CA CYS A 50 8.76 8.58 18.49
C CYS A 50 9.17 9.48 19.66
N ALA A 51 10.25 9.15 20.38
CA ALA A 51 10.80 10.00 21.44
C ALA A 51 11.22 11.38 20.91
N ARG A 52 11.81 11.43 19.71
CA ARG A 52 12.14 12.69 19.04
C ARG A 52 10.89 13.48 18.64
N VAL A 53 9.86 12.82 18.09
CA VAL A 53 8.59 13.48 17.76
C VAL A 53 7.94 14.06 19.01
N GLN A 54 7.86 13.31 20.11
CA GLN A 54 7.29 13.78 21.36
C GLN A 54 8.02 15.01 21.92
N ARG A 55 9.35 15.03 21.84
CA ARG A 55 10.17 16.15 22.34
C ARG A 55 10.08 17.40 21.47
N ASP A 56 10.21 17.23 20.16
CA ASP A 56 10.46 18.35 19.25
C ASP A 56 9.18 18.82 18.52
N TRP A 57 8.26 17.90 18.22
CA TRP A 57 7.08 18.15 17.39
C TRP A 57 5.83 17.33 17.82
N PRO A 58 5.39 17.40 19.09
CA PRO A 58 4.34 16.51 19.62
C PRO A 58 2.97 16.67 18.96
N TYR A 59 2.76 17.77 18.23
CA TYR A 59 1.52 18.07 17.50
C TYR A 59 1.67 17.93 15.98
N SER A 60 2.77 17.34 15.50
CA SER A 60 2.95 17.06 14.07
C SER A 60 1.96 16.00 13.58
N GLY A 61 1.53 16.10 12.33
CA GLY A 61 0.67 15.10 11.70
C GLY A 61 1.41 13.79 11.45
N THR A 62 0.75 12.66 11.71
CA THR A 62 1.21 11.32 11.31
C THR A 62 0.18 10.73 10.36
N VAL A 63 0.62 10.02 9.31
CA VAL A 63 -0.29 9.53 8.27
C VAL A 63 0.22 8.24 7.65
N LEU A 64 -0.70 7.33 7.31
CA LEU A 64 -0.39 6.11 6.58
C LEU A 64 -0.91 6.12 5.13
N THR A 65 -1.98 6.82 4.82
CA THR A 65 -2.54 6.91 3.46
C THR A 65 -2.91 8.35 3.18
N THR A 66 -2.63 8.83 1.97
CA THR A 66 -3.08 10.14 1.49
C THR A 66 -3.59 10.00 0.06
N HIS A 67 -4.16 11.08 -0.47
CA HIS A 67 -4.52 11.17 -1.89
C HIS A 67 -3.30 11.09 -2.84
N ASP A 68 -2.08 11.28 -2.33
CA ASP A 68 -0.84 11.22 -3.13
C ASP A 68 -0.03 9.94 -2.90
N THR A 69 -0.36 9.12 -1.89
CA THR A 69 0.31 7.83 -1.70
C THR A 69 0.16 6.94 -2.95
N LYS A 70 1.26 6.31 -3.37
CA LYS A 70 1.32 5.39 -4.51
C LYS A 70 0.44 4.17 -4.26
N ARG A 71 0.35 3.71 -3.01
CA ARG A 71 -0.57 2.65 -2.56
C ARG A 71 -1.05 2.95 -1.14
N SER A 72 -2.31 2.61 -0.86
CA SER A 72 -2.87 2.63 0.50
C SER A 72 -2.08 1.77 1.49
N ALA A 73 -2.19 2.10 2.78
CA ALA A 73 -1.53 1.39 3.87
C ALA A 73 -1.80 -0.12 3.87
N ASP A 74 -3.05 -0.52 3.60
CA ASP A 74 -3.45 -1.92 3.65
C ASP A 74 -2.90 -2.71 2.46
N VAL A 75 -2.80 -2.08 1.28
CA VAL A 75 -2.09 -2.67 0.14
C VAL A 75 -0.61 -2.83 0.44
N ARG A 76 0.03 -1.83 1.08
CA ARG A 76 1.43 -1.96 1.50
C ARG A 76 1.62 -3.06 2.54
N ALA A 77 0.70 -3.21 3.48
CA ALA A 77 0.71 -4.32 4.44
C ALA A 77 0.59 -5.69 3.77
N GLY A 78 -0.26 -5.79 2.73
CA GLY A 78 -0.40 -6.97 1.88
C GLY A 78 0.88 -7.31 1.12
N ILE A 79 1.57 -6.32 0.53
CA ILE A 79 2.86 -6.54 -0.15
C ILE A 79 3.96 -6.92 0.84
N SER A 80 4.02 -6.26 2.01
CA SER A 80 5.06 -6.52 3.01
C SER A 80 5.03 -7.95 3.56
N VAL A 81 3.90 -8.65 3.48
CA VAL A 81 3.81 -10.05 3.91
C VAL A 81 4.76 -10.97 3.13
N LEU A 82 5.08 -10.61 1.88
CA LEU A 82 6.01 -11.37 1.03
C LEU A 82 7.39 -11.53 1.67
N THR A 83 7.80 -10.58 2.52
CA THR A 83 9.07 -10.64 3.26
C THR A 83 9.08 -11.71 4.35
N GLN A 84 7.91 -12.16 4.80
CA GLN A 84 7.77 -13.21 5.82
C GLN A 84 7.88 -14.61 5.21
N CYS A 85 7.70 -14.75 3.89
CA CYS A 85 7.62 -16.04 3.21
C CYS A 85 8.31 -16.05 1.82
N PRO A 86 9.59 -15.63 1.70
CA PRO A 86 10.25 -15.42 0.41
C PRO A 86 10.32 -16.68 -0.47
N GLY A 87 10.43 -17.88 0.14
CA GLY A 87 10.39 -19.14 -0.61
C GLY A 87 9.02 -19.41 -1.24
N ARG A 88 7.94 -19.25 -0.47
CA ARG A 88 6.56 -19.42 -0.99
C ARG A 88 6.21 -18.38 -2.04
N TRP A 89 6.72 -17.15 -1.88
CA TRP A 89 6.61 -16.12 -2.90
C TRP A 89 7.30 -16.51 -4.21
N ALA A 90 8.52 -17.04 -4.14
CA ALA A 90 9.24 -17.52 -5.32
C ALA A 90 8.52 -18.68 -6.02
N ASP A 91 7.97 -19.63 -5.25
CA ASP A 91 7.17 -20.74 -5.78
C ASP A 91 5.93 -20.22 -6.53
N LEU A 92 5.17 -19.29 -5.91
CA LEU A 92 4.01 -18.68 -6.54
C LEU A 92 4.39 -17.97 -7.84
N LEU A 93 5.47 -17.21 -7.85
CA LEU A 93 5.95 -16.51 -9.06
C LEU A 93 6.26 -17.47 -10.20
N ALA A 94 6.92 -18.60 -9.90
CA ALA A 94 7.20 -19.63 -10.90
C ALA A 94 5.90 -20.22 -11.46
N GLU A 95 4.95 -20.55 -10.59
CA GLU A 95 3.63 -21.08 -10.96
C GLU A 95 2.87 -20.11 -11.87
N VAL A 96 2.67 -18.86 -11.44
CA VAL A 96 1.86 -17.89 -12.18
C VAL A 96 2.52 -17.49 -13.50
N THR A 97 3.85 -17.43 -13.56
CA THR A 97 4.58 -17.15 -14.81
C THR A 97 4.40 -18.28 -15.82
N GLU A 98 4.49 -19.53 -15.37
CA GLU A 98 4.29 -20.70 -16.22
C GLU A 98 2.83 -20.79 -16.71
N GLN A 99 1.86 -20.58 -15.81
CA GLN A 99 0.44 -20.55 -16.15
C GLN A 99 0.13 -19.45 -17.16
N THR A 100 0.61 -18.22 -16.94
CA THR A 100 0.37 -17.08 -17.85
C THR A 100 0.87 -17.39 -19.26
N SER A 101 2.07 -17.96 -19.36
CA SER A 101 2.69 -18.35 -20.64
C SER A 101 1.88 -19.43 -21.38
N ARG A 102 1.30 -20.39 -20.65
CA ARG A 102 0.49 -21.48 -21.23
C ARG A 102 -0.91 -21.04 -21.65
N THR A 103 -1.61 -20.27 -20.83
CA THR A 103 -3.02 -19.90 -21.07
C THR A 103 -3.17 -18.71 -21.99
N GLY A 104 -2.27 -17.72 -21.90
CA GLY A 104 -2.33 -16.51 -22.71
C GLY A 104 -1.56 -16.59 -24.03
N GLY A 105 -0.66 -17.56 -24.18
CA GLY A 105 0.32 -17.58 -25.27
C GLY A 105 1.27 -16.37 -25.24
N THR A 106 1.27 -15.61 -24.13
CA THR A 106 2.03 -14.37 -23.93
C THR A 106 2.72 -14.41 -22.57
N GLY A 107 3.92 -13.84 -22.50
CA GLY A 107 4.63 -13.59 -21.24
C GLY A 107 4.61 -12.11 -20.89
N ALA A 108 5.17 -11.75 -19.74
CA ALA A 108 5.44 -10.36 -19.44
C ALA A 108 6.40 -9.78 -20.50
N PRO A 109 6.17 -8.55 -21.00
CA PRO A 109 7.05 -7.92 -21.99
C PRO A 109 8.46 -7.67 -21.45
N ASP A 110 8.61 -7.55 -20.13
CA ASP A 110 9.89 -7.41 -19.44
C ASP A 110 9.79 -7.94 -17.99
N PRO A 111 10.92 -8.31 -17.36
CA PRO A 111 10.92 -8.88 -16.01
C PRO A 111 10.57 -7.86 -14.89
N GLN A 112 10.82 -6.56 -15.11
CA GLN A 112 10.53 -5.55 -14.10
C GLN A 112 9.02 -5.34 -13.95
N LEU A 113 8.29 -5.26 -15.07
CA LEU A 113 6.84 -5.26 -15.04
C LEU A 113 6.29 -6.54 -14.43
N ALA A 114 6.81 -7.71 -14.79
CA ALA A 114 6.35 -8.98 -14.21
C ALA A 114 6.43 -8.93 -12.68
N TRP A 115 7.59 -8.52 -12.14
CA TRP A 115 7.83 -8.43 -10.71
C TRP A 115 6.92 -7.42 -10.02
N ALA A 116 6.71 -6.24 -10.62
CA ALA A 116 5.83 -5.21 -10.09
C ALA A 116 4.35 -5.62 -10.15
N ALA A 117 3.93 -6.27 -11.23
CA ALA A 117 2.56 -6.70 -11.45
C ALA A 117 2.12 -7.76 -10.42
N TRP A 118 2.94 -8.78 -10.20
CA TRP A 118 2.59 -9.84 -9.25
C TRP A 118 2.61 -9.38 -7.80
N GLN A 119 3.55 -8.51 -7.39
CA GLN A 119 3.50 -7.88 -6.06
C GLN A 119 2.24 -7.03 -5.89
N THR A 120 1.91 -6.22 -6.89
CA THR A 120 0.73 -5.36 -6.85
C THR A 120 -0.54 -6.20 -6.78
N ALA A 121 -0.63 -7.28 -7.55
CA ALA A 121 -1.73 -8.23 -7.47
C ALA A 121 -1.85 -8.79 -6.05
N VAL A 122 -0.83 -9.49 -5.54
CA VAL A 122 -0.88 -10.10 -4.20
C VAL A 122 -1.28 -9.10 -3.12
N GLY A 123 -0.66 -7.93 -3.09
CA GLY A 123 -0.93 -6.93 -2.06
C GLY A 123 -2.30 -6.26 -2.18
N PHE A 124 -2.77 -6.04 -3.41
CA PHE A 124 -4.04 -5.38 -3.65
C PHE A 124 -5.24 -6.27 -3.29
N GLY A 125 -5.17 -7.57 -3.51
CA GLY A 125 -6.28 -8.49 -3.22
C GLY A 125 -7.40 -8.47 -4.26
N PHE A 126 -8.17 -9.55 -4.35
CA PHE A 126 -9.31 -9.68 -5.26
C PHE A 126 -10.48 -8.78 -4.85
N PRO A 127 -11.30 -8.25 -5.78
CA PRO A 127 -11.22 -8.40 -7.24
C PRO A 127 -10.24 -7.44 -7.94
N TYR A 128 -9.48 -8.00 -8.89
CA TYR A 128 -8.63 -7.25 -9.83
C TYR A 128 -9.44 -6.92 -11.08
N ASP A 129 -9.99 -5.71 -11.12
CA ASP A 129 -10.69 -5.14 -12.27
C ASP A 129 -9.75 -4.22 -13.07
N GLN A 130 -10.34 -3.36 -13.91
CA GLN A 130 -9.69 -2.28 -14.65
C GLN A 130 -8.70 -1.44 -13.81
N ARG A 131 -8.81 -1.42 -12.48
CA ARG A 131 -7.89 -0.71 -11.56
C ARG A 131 -6.46 -1.21 -11.69
N LEU A 132 -6.27 -2.53 -11.71
CA LEU A 132 -4.93 -3.11 -11.77
C LEU A 132 -4.28 -2.81 -13.13
N GLN A 133 -5.04 -2.96 -14.22
CA GLN A 133 -4.57 -2.61 -15.55
C GLN A 133 -4.19 -1.13 -15.66
N ASN A 134 -5.03 -0.22 -15.17
CA ASN A 134 -4.76 1.21 -15.18
C ASN A 134 -3.52 1.54 -14.33
N ALA A 135 -3.39 0.95 -13.15
CA ALA A 135 -2.26 1.17 -12.26
C ALA A 135 -0.95 0.66 -12.86
N LEU A 136 -0.95 -0.50 -13.54
CA LEU A 136 0.24 -1.05 -14.17
C LEU A 136 0.62 -0.34 -15.47
N LEU A 137 -0.35 0.13 -16.26
CA LEU A 137 -0.07 1.01 -17.39
C LEU A 137 0.55 2.34 -16.94
N LYS A 138 0.01 2.93 -15.87
CA LYS A 138 0.63 4.09 -15.21
C LYS A 138 2.03 3.74 -14.72
N HIS A 139 2.21 2.59 -14.07
CA HIS A 139 3.51 2.15 -13.56
C HIS A 139 4.59 2.14 -14.63
N VAL A 140 4.34 1.54 -15.81
CA VAL A 140 5.35 1.49 -16.88
C VAL A 140 5.64 2.85 -17.52
N ARG A 141 4.64 3.75 -17.56
CA ARG A 141 4.82 5.13 -18.06
C ARG A 141 5.64 5.99 -17.10
N GLU A 142 5.41 5.87 -15.79
CA GLU A 142 6.21 6.54 -14.75
C GLU A 142 7.63 5.97 -14.69
N ALA A 143 7.79 4.64 -14.87
CA ALA A 143 9.10 4.02 -14.97
C ALA A 143 9.90 4.57 -16.17
N GLY A 144 9.25 4.87 -17.31
CA GLY A 144 9.91 5.52 -18.43
C GLY A 144 11.04 4.69 -19.06
N LEU A 145 10.96 3.36 -19.00
CA LEU A 145 11.99 2.45 -19.52
C LEU A 145 11.70 1.97 -20.94
N HIS A 146 10.42 1.73 -21.25
CA HIS A 146 9.95 1.22 -22.55
C HIS A 146 8.84 2.08 -23.18
N THR A 147 8.12 2.84 -22.36
CA THR A 147 7.08 3.82 -22.74
C THR A 147 7.09 4.95 -21.71
N SER A 148 6.57 6.12 -22.07
CA SER A 148 6.45 7.26 -21.15
C SER A 148 5.16 8.04 -21.40
N TRP A 149 4.88 9.04 -20.55
CA TRP A 149 3.74 9.93 -20.75
C TRP A 149 3.82 10.76 -22.05
N THR A 150 5.03 11.11 -22.50
CA THR A 150 5.26 11.97 -23.67
C THR A 150 5.57 11.19 -24.94
N GLU A 151 6.21 10.02 -24.81
CA GLU A 151 6.60 9.15 -25.92
C GLU A 151 6.03 7.75 -25.66
N GLN A 152 4.79 7.53 -26.11
CA GLN A 152 4.07 6.28 -25.89
C GLN A 152 4.47 5.23 -26.92
N ASN A 153 4.88 4.05 -26.45
CA ASN A 153 5.14 2.89 -27.29
C ASN A 153 3.89 2.00 -27.33
N GLU A 154 3.03 2.19 -28.34
CA GLU A 154 1.76 1.48 -28.46
C GLU A 154 1.90 -0.04 -28.46
N ALA A 155 2.94 -0.58 -29.11
CA ALA A 155 3.17 -2.03 -29.18
C ALA A 155 3.49 -2.60 -27.80
N TYR A 156 4.34 -1.91 -27.04
CA TYR A 156 4.67 -2.28 -25.66
C TYR A 156 3.45 -2.14 -24.74
N GLU A 157 2.68 -1.04 -24.82
CA GLU A 157 1.49 -0.86 -23.99
C GLU A 157 0.39 -1.90 -24.29
N LYS A 158 0.24 -2.34 -25.55
CA LYS A 158 -0.62 -3.47 -25.92
C LYS A 158 -0.12 -4.79 -25.31
N ALA A 159 1.20 -5.03 -25.31
CA ALA A 159 1.78 -6.20 -24.66
C ALA A 159 1.59 -6.18 -23.13
N VAL A 160 1.71 -5.01 -22.49
CA VAL A 160 1.39 -4.81 -21.07
C VAL A 160 -0.07 -5.19 -20.79
N ALA A 161 -1.01 -4.65 -21.58
CA ALA A 161 -2.43 -4.95 -21.42
C ALA A 161 -2.74 -6.44 -21.57
N ALA A 162 -2.21 -7.08 -22.62
CA ALA A 162 -2.38 -8.51 -22.86
C ALA A 162 -1.79 -9.38 -21.75
N PHE A 163 -0.61 -9.01 -21.22
CA PHE A 163 -0.01 -9.70 -20.08
C PHE A 163 -0.86 -9.58 -18.81
N VAL A 164 -1.38 -8.37 -18.51
CA VAL A 164 -2.23 -8.17 -17.33
C VAL A 164 -3.52 -8.99 -17.43
N GLU A 165 -4.15 -9.01 -18.61
CA GLU A 165 -5.37 -9.77 -18.88
C GLU A 165 -5.16 -11.29 -18.79
N ALA A 166 -4.07 -11.81 -19.36
CA ALA A 166 -3.77 -13.24 -19.34
C ALA A 166 -3.23 -13.73 -17.98
N GLY A 167 -2.54 -12.85 -17.25
CA GLY A 167 -1.83 -13.16 -16.02
C GLY A 167 -2.60 -12.70 -14.77
N PRO A 168 -2.24 -11.57 -14.14
CA PRO A 168 -2.87 -11.09 -12.90
C PRO A 168 -4.40 -11.00 -12.89
N CYS A 169 -5.03 -10.68 -14.03
CA CYS A 169 -6.49 -10.63 -14.18
C CYS A 169 -7.09 -11.89 -14.83
N GLY A 170 -6.25 -12.87 -15.21
CA GLY A 170 -6.64 -14.11 -15.88
C GLY A 170 -6.62 -15.32 -14.94
N PRO A 171 -6.58 -16.56 -15.47
CA PRO A 171 -6.56 -17.78 -14.66
C PRO A 171 -5.53 -17.81 -13.50
N PRO A 172 -4.31 -17.25 -13.61
CA PRO A 172 -3.37 -17.17 -12.49
C PRO A 172 -3.89 -16.44 -11.25
N LEU A 173 -4.97 -15.65 -11.36
CA LEU A 173 -5.63 -15.01 -10.22
C LEU A 173 -6.03 -16.01 -9.13
N TYR A 174 -6.35 -17.25 -9.49
CA TYR A 174 -6.76 -18.27 -8.52
C TYR A 174 -5.61 -18.70 -7.61
N ALA A 175 -4.40 -18.85 -8.17
CA ALA A 175 -3.19 -19.14 -7.40
C ALA A 175 -2.86 -17.96 -6.47
N VAL A 176 -2.94 -16.72 -7.00
CA VAL A 176 -2.76 -15.50 -6.19
C VAL A 176 -3.78 -15.42 -5.05
N ALA A 177 -5.05 -15.72 -5.31
CA ALA A 177 -6.11 -15.72 -4.30
C ALA A 177 -5.92 -16.81 -3.24
N SER A 178 -5.44 -18.00 -3.64
CA SER A 178 -5.08 -19.07 -2.70
C SER A 178 -3.95 -18.63 -1.78
N PHE A 179 -2.88 -18.08 -2.35
CA PHE A 179 -1.76 -17.54 -1.59
C PHE A 179 -2.20 -16.40 -0.65
N ALA A 180 -3.02 -15.47 -1.13
CA ALA A 180 -3.53 -14.38 -0.30
C ALA A 180 -4.34 -14.90 0.89
N ARG A 181 -5.15 -15.95 0.70
CA ARG A 181 -5.88 -16.62 1.79
C ARG A 181 -4.94 -17.31 2.79
N GLU A 182 -3.86 -17.94 2.34
CA GLU A 182 -2.86 -18.53 3.22
C GLU A 182 -2.21 -17.45 4.11
N MET A 183 -1.99 -16.26 3.56
CA MET A 183 -1.34 -15.14 4.24
C MET A 183 -2.29 -14.24 5.04
N ASP A 184 -3.60 -14.52 5.03
CA ASP A 184 -4.64 -13.60 5.52
C ASP A 184 -4.43 -13.20 6.99
N ALA A 185 -4.09 -14.16 7.85
CA ALA A 185 -3.80 -13.90 9.27
C ALA A 185 -2.58 -12.96 9.47
N HIS A 186 -1.56 -13.10 8.61
CA HIS A 186 -0.36 -12.27 8.65
C HIS A 186 -0.63 -10.85 8.13
N VAL A 187 -1.40 -10.73 7.05
CA VAL A 187 -1.84 -9.43 6.51
C VAL A 187 -2.72 -8.71 7.52
N ARG A 188 -3.69 -9.40 8.13
CA ARG A 188 -4.55 -8.89 9.21
C ARG A 188 -3.70 -8.34 10.36
N ALA A 189 -2.70 -9.08 10.82
CA ALA A 189 -1.80 -8.62 11.89
C ALA A 189 -1.03 -7.34 11.48
N ASN A 190 -0.51 -7.28 10.25
CA ASN A 190 0.19 -6.09 9.74
C ASN A 190 -0.73 -4.87 9.64
N VAL A 191 -1.96 -5.06 9.14
CA VAL A 191 -2.97 -3.98 8.98
C VAL A 191 -3.38 -3.41 10.34
N LEU A 192 -3.78 -4.28 11.27
CA LEU A 192 -4.23 -3.85 12.60
C LEU A 192 -3.08 -3.29 13.43
N GLY A 193 -1.89 -3.90 13.34
CA GLY A 193 -0.69 -3.43 14.03
C GLY A 193 -0.25 -2.05 13.55
N ALA A 194 -0.20 -1.82 12.24
CA ALA A 194 0.14 -0.52 11.67
C ALA A 194 -0.88 0.56 12.06
N ALA A 195 -2.18 0.24 12.00
CA ALA A 195 -3.24 1.16 12.41
C ALA A 195 -3.12 1.52 13.90
N LEU A 196 -2.92 0.53 14.78
CA LEU A 196 -2.77 0.76 16.21
C LEU A 196 -1.56 1.64 16.52
N LEU A 197 -0.40 1.34 15.93
CA LEU A 197 0.81 2.14 16.11
C LEU A 197 0.60 3.57 15.63
N HIS A 198 0.06 3.77 14.43
CA HIS A 198 -0.21 5.11 13.89
C HIS A 198 -1.15 5.92 14.78
N LEU A 199 -2.21 5.31 15.29
CA LEU A 199 -3.21 5.98 16.12
C LEU A 199 -2.71 6.28 17.54
N THR A 200 -1.71 5.54 18.03
CA THR A 200 -1.26 5.64 19.44
C THR A 200 0.13 6.22 19.63
N MET A 201 0.95 6.30 18.58
CA MET A 201 2.25 6.96 18.63
C MET A 201 2.13 8.49 18.86
N PRO A 202 3.22 9.17 19.27
CA PRO A 202 3.29 10.63 19.36
C PRO A 202 2.90 11.33 18.05
N GLY A 203 2.27 12.49 18.15
CA GLY A 203 1.72 13.25 17.03
C GLY A 203 0.19 13.19 16.94
N VAL A 204 -0.36 13.82 15.90
CA VAL A 204 -1.79 13.86 15.61
C VAL A 204 -2.07 12.94 14.40
N PRO A 205 -2.75 11.80 14.58
CA PRO A 205 -3.02 10.88 13.49
C PRO A 205 -4.04 11.46 12.51
N ASP A 206 -3.64 11.57 11.25
CA ASP A 206 -4.52 11.87 10.11
C ASP A 206 -5.06 10.56 9.52
N VAL A 207 -6.39 10.44 9.50
CA VAL A 207 -7.11 9.27 8.99
C VAL A 207 -7.78 9.65 7.69
N TYR A 208 -7.19 9.23 6.57
CA TYR A 208 -7.73 9.50 5.24
C TYR A 208 -9.10 8.83 5.07
N GLN A 209 -10.00 9.50 4.37
CA GLN A 209 -11.39 9.06 4.20
C GLN A 209 -11.50 7.59 3.76
N GLY A 210 -12.22 6.77 4.54
CA GLY A 210 -12.43 5.35 4.28
C GLY A 210 -11.35 4.42 4.87
N THR A 211 -10.26 4.97 5.43
CA THR A 211 -9.19 4.17 6.06
C THR A 211 -9.46 3.80 7.52
N GLU A 212 -10.61 4.20 8.07
CA GLU A 212 -11.10 3.75 9.36
C GLU A 212 -11.33 2.22 9.36
N GLY A 213 -11.78 1.69 8.23
CA GLY A 213 -11.85 0.25 7.94
C GLY A 213 -10.76 -0.19 6.95
N GLU A 214 -10.94 -1.37 6.37
CA GLU A 214 -10.05 -1.86 5.31
C GLU A 214 -10.22 -1.00 4.05
N TYR A 215 -9.09 -0.46 3.57
CA TYR A 215 -9.04 0.44 2.42
C TYR A 215 -7.95 -0.01 1.45
N ARG A 216 -8.38 -0.67 0.38
CA ARG A 216 -7.51 -1.14 -0.70
C ARG A 216 -7.59 -0.20 -1.89
N ALA A 217 -6.61 0.69 -2.00
CA ALA A 217 -6.46 1.59 -3.14
C ALA A 217 -5.02 1.62 -3.67
N LEU A 218 -4.90 1.74 -4.99
CA LEU A 218 -3.67 2.00 -5.72
C LEU A 218 -3.52 3.52 -5.96
N VAL A 219 -2.51 3.88 -6.75
CA VAL A 219 -2.18 5.27 -7.06
C VAL A 219 -3.35 6.01 -7.73
N ASP A 220 -3.40 7.33 -7.54
CA ASP A 220 -4.26 8.27 -8.26
C ASP A 220 -4.49 7.89 -9.74
N PRO A 221 -5.75 7.81 -10.22
CA PRO A 221 -7.01 8.22 -9.55
C PRO A 221 -7.68 7.18 -8.68
N ASP A 222 -7.06 6.02 -8.46
CA ASP A 222 -7.72 4.94 -7.75
C ASP A 222 -8.01 5.26 -6.28
N ASN A 223 -7.10 5.95 -5.61
CA ASN A 223 -7.26 6.46 -4.24
C ASN A 223 -8.18 7.69 -4.13
N ARG A 224 -8.69 8.25 -5.24
CA ARG A 224 -9.59 9.42 -5.23
C ARG A 224 -11.08 9.07 -5.31
N ARG A 225 -11.43 7.77 -5.24
CA ARG A 225 -12.83 7.32 -5.26
C ARG A 225 -13.62 7.98 -4.12
N PRO A 226 -14.89 8.37 -4.34
CA PRO A 226 -15.72 8.96 -3.30
C PRO A 226 -15.82 8.04 -2.08
N ALA A 227 -15.59 8.60 -0.89
CA ALA A 227 -15.74 7.87 0.36
C ALA A 227 -17.21 7.47 0.60
N ARG A 228 -17.40 6.27 1.16
CA ARG A 228 -18.71 5.76 1.57
C ARG A 228 -18.72 5.52 3.07
N PHE A 229 -19.29 6.45 3.82
CA PHE A 229 -19.40 6.34 5.27
C PHE A 229 -20.53 5.39 5.67
N GLN A 230 -20.28 4.52 6.64
CA GLN A 230 -21.25 3.51 7.11
C GLN A 230 -21.47 3.65 8.63
N PRO A 231 -22.15 4.73 9.09
CA PRO A 231 -22.30 5.00 10.52
C PRO A 231 -23.02 3.87 11.28
N HIS A 232 -23.96 3.19 10.63
CA HIS A 232 -24.68 2.04 11.19
C HIS A 232 -23.76 0.85 11.54
N VAL A 233 -22.63 0.67 10.83
CA VAL A 233 -21.66 -0.37 11.17
C VAL A 233 -20.99 -0.02 12.50
N LEU A 234 -20.57 1.23 12.69
CA LEU A 234 -19.96 1.69 13.94
C LEU A 234 -20.91 1.52 15.14
N GLU A 235 -22.19 1.89 14.98
CA GLU A 235 -23.22 1.70 16.02
C GLU A 235 -23.41 0.22 16.39
N ARG A 236 -23.36 -0.67 15.39
CA ARG A 236 -23.43 -2.12 15.61
C ARG A 236 -22.21 -2.65 16.36
N LEU A 237 -21.01 -2.20 15.99
CA LEU A 237 -19.75 -2.64 16.65
C LEU A 237 -19.70 -2.23 18.13
N ASP A 238 -20.37 -1.14 18.50
CA ASP A 238 -20.49 -0.71 19.90
C ASP A 238 -21.42 -1.61 20.74
N SER A 239 -22.35 -2.33 20.09
CA SER A 239 -23.37 -3.16 20.75
C SER A 239 -23.14 -4.67 20.64
N GLN A 240 -22.40 -5.14 19.62
CA GLN A 240 -22.17 -6.57 19.35
C GLN A 240 -20.70 -6.86 19.04
N ARG A 241 -20.12 -7.88 19.69
CA ARG A 241 -18.67 -8.17 19.68
C ARG A 241 -18.25 -9.47 18.99
N GLU A 242 -19.13 -10.14 18.26
CA GLU A 242 -18.82 -11.45 17.66
C GLU A 242 -18.86 -11.42 16.12
N ARG A 243 -17.84 -12.05 15.50
CA ARG A 243 -17.68 -12.30 14.05
C ARG A 243 -17.40 -11.07 13.17
N TRP A 244 -16.33 -10.34 13.47
CA TRP A 244 -15.88 -9.23 12.64
C TRP A 244 -14.97 -9.69 11.50
N ASP A 245 -15.21 -9.15 10.30
CA ASP A 245 -14.21 -9.19 9.23
C ASP A 245 -13.05 -8.22 9.51
N LEU A 246 -12.01 -8.22 8.67
CA LEU A 246 -10.85 -7.34 8.86
C LEU A 246 -11.22 -5.84 8.87
N SER A 247 -12.18 -5.44 8.05
CA SER A 247 -12.62 -4.05 7.94
C SER A 247 -13.33 -3.59 9.22
N GLU A 248 -14.20 -4.45 9.74
CA GLU A 248 -14.91 -4.25 11.01
C GLU A 248 -13.96 -4.24 12.21
N GLU A 249 -12.99 -5.14 12.26
CA GLU A 249 -11.95 -5.15 13.30
C GLU A 249 -11.14 -3.84 13.29
N LYS A 250 -10.73 -3.39 12.10
CA LYS A 250 -9.98 -2.15 11.94
C LYS A 250 -10.84 -0.92 12.30
N LEU A 251 -12.13 -0.92 11.95
CA LEU A 251 -13.06 0.15 12.32
C LEU A 251 -13.24 0.21 13.85
N ALA A 252 -13.44 -0.94 14.50
CA ALA A 252 -13.55 -1.02 15.95
C ALA A 252 -12.27 -0.53 16.64
N LEU A 253 -11.10 -0.93 16.15
CA LEU A 253 -9.79 -0.49 16.65
C LEU A 253 -9.62 1.03 16.47
N THR A 254 -9.90 1.55 15.28
CA THR A 254 -9.81 2.98 14.97
C THR A 254 -10.72 3.79 15.89
N ALA A 255 -11.98 3.39 16.02
CA ALA A 255 -12.93 4.06 16.90
C ALA A 255 -12.49 4.02 18.37
N ALA A 256 -12.02 2.86 18.85
CA ALA A 256 -11.54 2.72 20.22
C ALA A 256 -10.33 3.63 20.52
N ALA A 257 -9.34 3.65 19.63
CA ALA A 257 -8.15 4.48 19.77
C ALA A 257 -8.48 5.97 19.72
N LEU A 258 -9.27 6.43 18.73
CA LEU A 258 -9.66 7.84 18.61
C LEU A 258 -10.53 8.32 19.77
N ARG A 259 -11.48 7.49 20.24
CA ARG A 259 -12.28 7.80 21.45
C ARG A 259 -11.44 7.82 22.71
N LEU A 260 -10.39 6.98 22.81
CA LEU A 260 -9.45 7.05 23.91
C LEU A 260 -8.67 8.37 23.89
N ARG A 261 -8.16 8.78 22.73
CA ARG A 261 -7.49 10.09 22.57
C ARG A 261 -8.40 11.25 22.91
N GLY A 262 -9.66 11.22 22.49
CA GLY A 262 -10.64 12.26 22.81
C GLY A 262 -11.01 12.33 24.29
N ARG A 263 -11.10 11.18 24.97
CA ARG A 263 -11.41 11.12 26.42
C ARG A 263 -10.22 11.41 27.33
N ARG A 264 -9.01 11.09 26.87
CA ARG A 264 -7.76 11.19 27.64
C ARG A 264 -6.67 11.92 26.84
N PRO A 265 -6.90 13.18 26.40
CA PRO A 265 -5.96 13.91 25.54
C PRO A 265 -4.59 14.12 26.19
N GLU A 266 -4.51 14.14 27.53
CA GLU A 266 -3.25 14.26 28.28
C GLU A 266 -2.31 13.07 28.09
N LEU A 267 -2.81 11.91 27.65
CA LEU A 267 -1.99 10.73 27.35
C LEU A 267 -1.32 10.80 25.96
N PHE A 268 -1.71 11.76 25.11
CA PHE A 268 -1.23 11.84 23.73
C PHE A 268 -0.75 13.25 23.31
N GLY A 269 -0.88 14.24 24.19
CA GLY A 269 -0.42 15.61 23.95
C GLY A 269 1.06 15.82 24.28
N GLY A 270 1.56 17.05 24.15
CA GLY A 270 2.98 17.36 24.39
C GLY A 270 3.49 17.13 25.83
N ALA A 271 2.59 17.01 26.80
CA ALA A 271 2.94 16.67 28.19
C ALA A 271 2.93 15.15 28.46
N ALA A 272 2.54 14.33 27.47
CA ALA A 272 2.54 12.88 27.62
C ALA A 272 3.97 12.34 27.75
N THR A 273 4.12 11.27 28.54
CA THR A 273 5.37 10.54 28.65
C THR A 273 5.47 9.53 27.49
N TYR A 274 6.50 9.67 26.66
CA TYR A 274 6.94 8.65 25.72
C TYR A 274 8.35 8.19 26.11
#